data_AF-A0A351I8B2-F1
#
_entry.id   AF-A0A351I8B2-F1
#
_cell.length_a   1.000
_cell.length_b   1.000
_cell.length_c   1.000
_cell.angle_alpha   90.00
_cell.angle_beta   90.00
_cell.angle_gamma   90.00
#
_symmetry.space_group_name_H-M   'P 1'
#
loop_
_entity.id
_entity.type
_entity.pdbx_description
1 polymer ?
#
loop_
_entity_poly.entity_id
_entity_poly.type
_entity_poly.pdbx_seq_one_letter_code
_entity_poly.pdbx_strand_id
1 'polypeptide(L)'
;MLQCLDKIPKGPIDSNIKDMPIGEGIGRHEAPRGEVIHYIMSDGGNSPARHKIRAPSYMNIASNKKAVIGETISDATIILAAVDPCYCCTERMAVVDYKTGKKLMDGEDLIKLSQQKTERLRNKLVR
;
A
#
# COMPACT_ATOMS: atom_id res chain seq x y z
N MET A 1 6.83 2.14 -25.99
CA MET A 1 7.26 0.71 -26.04
C MET A 1 8.04 0.41 -27.31
N LEU A 2 7.50 0.65 -28.51
CA LEU A 2 8.21 0.43 -29.79
C LEU A 2 9.58 1.14 -29.84
N GLN A 3 9.63 2.42 -29.47
CA GLN A 3 10.89 3.17 -29.41
C GLN A 3 11.95 2.57 -28.46
N CYS A 4 11.53 1.87 -27.40
CA CYS A 4 12.46 1.23 -26.47
C CYS A 4 13.05 -0.07 -27.05
N LEU A 5 12.27 -0.80 -27.84
CA LEU A 5 12.73 -2.01 -28.54
C LEU A 5 13.81 -1.66 -29.57
N ASP A 6 13.60 -0.59 -30.33
CA ASP A 6 14.53 -0.15 -31.37
C ASP A 6 15.85 0.37 -30.80
N LYS A 7 15.81 0.92 -29.56
CA LYS A 7 16.93 1.63 -28.94
C LYS A 7 17.54 0.90 -27.75
N ILE A 8 17.24 -0.39 -27.56
CA ILE A 8 17.77 -1.13 -26.41
C ILE A 8 19.29 -1.28 -26.53
N PRO A 9 20.09 -0.74 -25.59
CA PRO A 9 21.53 -0.89 -25.64
C PRO A 9 21.92 -2.34 -25.33
N LYS A 10 22.96 -2.84 -26.01
CA LYS A 10 23.57 -4.14 -25.68
C LYS A 10 24.47 -3.98 -24.45
N GLY A 11 24.52 -5.00 -23.59
CA GLY A 11 25.36 -5.00 -22.40
C GLY A 11 24.80 -5.88 -21.28
N PRO A 12 25.47 -5.89 -20.11
CA PRO A 12 24.95 -6.55 -18.92
C PRO A 12 23.71 -5.81 -18.39
N ILE A 13 22.69 -6.55 -17.99
CA ILE A 13 21.42 -6.03 -17.45
C ILE A 13 21.34 -6.09 -15.92
N ASP A 14 22.31 -6.74 -15.28
CA ASP A 14 22.36 -6.98 -13.84
C ASP A 14 23.65 -6.39 -13.25
N SER A 15 23.49 -5.63 -12.16
CA SER A 15 24.57 -5.04 -11.38
C SER A 15 25.26 -6.01 -10.42
N ASN A 16 24.74 -7.24 -10.21
CA ASN A 16 25.31 -8.27 -9.32
C ASN A 16 25.63 -7.76 -7.90
N ILE A 17 24.68 -7.05 -7.27
CA ILE A 17 24.86 -6.54 -5.90
C ILE A 17 24.76 -7.72 -4.92
N LYS A 18 25.83 -7.94 -4.13
CA LYS A 18 25.90 -9.06 -3.18
C LYS A 18 25.54 -8.67 -1.75
N ASP A 19 25.97 -7.49 -1.31
CA ASP A 19 25.82 -7.02 0.05
C ASP A 19 25.04 -5.71 0.09
N MET A 20 24.09 -5.60 1.03
CA MET A 20 23.31 -4.39 1.23
C MET A 20 24.06 -3.45 2.19
N PRO A 21 24.39 -2.21 1.78
CA PRO A 21 25.02 -1.26 2.68
C PRO A 21 24.05 -0.77 3.76
N ILE A 22 24.58 -0.44 4.93
CA ILE A 22 23.83 0.21 6.02
C ILE A 22 23.40 1.60 5.55
N GLY A 23 22.10 1.91 5.66
CA GLY A 23 21.60 3.23 5.31
C GLY A 23 20.11 3.28 4.97
N GLU A 24 19.70 4.43 4.46
CA GLU A 24 18.31 4.70 4.05
C GLU A 24 18.26 5.09 2.57
N GLY A 25 17.21 4.64 1.89
CA GLY A 25 16.97 4.91 0.48
C GLY A 25 15.51 5.20 0.18
N ILE A 26 15.27 6.14 -0.73
CA ILE A 26 13.93 6.48 -1.23
C ILE A 26 13.91 6.23 -2.74
N GLY A 27 13.16 5.20 -3.15
CA GLY A 27 12.81 4.98 -4.54
C GLY A 27 11.48 5.66 -4.86
N ARG A 28 11.43 6.41 -5.96
CA ARG A 28 10.19 6.98 -6.50
C ARG A 28 9.96 6.44 -7.89
N HIS A 29 8.72 6.11 -8.20
CA HIS A 29 8.33 5.65 -9.52
C HIS A 29 6.93 6.16 -9.87
N GLU A 30 6.67 6.32 -11.17
CA GLU A 30 5.36 6.73 -11.65
C GLU A 30 4.57 5.48 -12.02
N ALA A 31 3.70 5.04 -11.12
CA ALA A 31 2.78 3.94 -11.41
C ALA A 31 1.60 4.47 -12.25
N PRO A 32 0.82 3.61 -12.93
CA PRO A 32 -0.32 4.06 -13.73
C PRO A 32 -1.38 4.88 -12.97
N ARG A 33 -1.39 4.82 -11.63
CA ARG A 33 -2.33 5.51 -10.74
C ARG A 33 -1.72 6.72 -10.04
N GLY A 34 -0.48 7.06 -10.36
CA GLY A 34 0.29 8.16 -9.75
C GLY A 34 1.57 7.71 -9.05
N GLU A 35 2.20 8.67 -8.37
CA GLU A 35 3.50 8.50 -7.72
C GLU A 35 3.47 7.45 -6.60
N VAL A 36 4.31 6.42 -6.76
CA VAL A 36 4.62 5.43 -5.72
C VAL A 36 5.97 5.72 -5.09
N ILE A 37 6.03 5.67 -3.76
CA ILE A 37 7.26 5.91 -3.00
C ILE A 37 7.59 4.67 -2.17
N HIS A 38 8.81 4.16 -2.33
CA HIS A 38 9.38 3.06 -1.57
C HIS A 38 10.50 3.63 -0.69
N TYR A 39 10.28 3.65 0.62
CA TYR A 39 11.29 3.97 1.61
C TYR A 39 11.85 2.67 2.18
N ILE A 40 13.17 2.51 2.12
CA ILE A 40 13.88 1.33 2.61
C ILE A 40 14.97 1.79 3.59
N MET A 41 15.11 1.08 4.69
CA MET A 41 16.20 1.20 5.64
C MET A 41 16.87 -0.17 5.76
N SER A 42 18.20 -0.19 5.70
CA SER A 42 19.02 -1.39 5.92
C SER A 42 19.96 -1.16 7.10
N ASP A 43 20.06 -2.19 7.94
CA ASP A 43 21.01 -2.33 9.04
C ASP A 43 22.25 -3.14 8.64
N GLY A 44 22.43 -3.42 7.34
CA GLY A 44 23.52 -4.25 6.80
C GLY A 44 23.20 -5.74 6.77
N GLY A 45 22.00 -6.14 7.22
CA GLY A 45 21.49 -7.49 7.04
C GLY A 45 21.08 -7.80 5.60
N ASN A 46 20.80 -9.09 5.34
CA ASN A 46 20.30 -9.56 4.04
C ASN A 46 18.81 -9.25 3.81
N SER A 47 18.16 -8.57 4.76
CA SER A 47 16.76 -8.14 4.68
C SER A 47 16.65 -6.65 5.04
N PRO A 48 15.67 -5.93 4.47
CA PRO A 48 15.47 -4.54 4.85
C PRO A 48 14.99 -4.46 6.30
N ALA A 49 15.71 -3.73 7.14
CA ALA A 49 15.32 -3.42 8.51
C ALA A 49 13.96 -2.70 8.54
N ARG A 50 13.67 -1.87 7.53
CA ARG A 50 12.34 -1.29 7.33
C ARG A 50 12.04 -1.11 5.85
N HIS A 51 10.82 -1.46 5.46
CA HIS A 51 10.29 -1.15 4.12
C HIS A 51 8.91 -0.52 4.26
N LYS A 52 8.82 0.78 3.94
CA LYS A 52 7.56 1.52 3.91
C LYS A 52 7.23 1.90 2.48
N ILE A 53 6.03 1.56 2.06
CA ILE A 53 5.52 1.91 0.74
C ILE A 53 4.38 2.90 0.91
N ARG A 54 4.40 3.99 0.13
CA ARG A 54 3.26 4.89 -0.08
C ARG A 54 2.69 4.58 -1.45
N ALA A 55 1.60 3.81 -1.45
CA ALA A 55 0.89 3.47 -2.67
C ALA A 55 0.00 4.64 -3.13
N PRO A 56 -0.09 4.91 -4.44
CA PRO A 56 -0.90 6.00 -4.97
C PRO A 56 -2.39 5.82 -4.66
N SER A 57 -2.93 4.61 -4.85
CA SER A 57 -4.35 4.32 -4.59
C SER A 57 -4.78 4.61 -3.15
N TYR A 58 -3.90 4.33 -2.16
CA TYR A 58 -4.21 4.62 -0.75
C TYR A 58 -4.39 6.13 -0.51
N MET A 59 -3.60 6.97 -1.18
CA MET A 59 -3.72 8.42 -1.06
C MET A 59 -4.93 8.96 -1.82
N ASN A 60 -5.20 8.41 -3.00
CA ASN A 60 -6.25 8.93 -3.86
C ASN A 60 -7.65 8.55 -3.34
N ILE A 61 -7.86 7.37 -2.75
CA ILE A 61 -9.20 6.96 -2.25
C ILE A 61 -9.78 7.96 -1.25
N ALA A 62 -8.93 8.64 -0.46
CA ALA A 62 -9.37 9.65 0.49
C ALA A 62 -10.06 10.86 -0.18
N SER A 63 -9.76 11.17 -1.45
CA SER A 63 -10.43 12.26 -2.18
C SER A 63 -11.91 11.99 -2.42
N ASN A 64 -12.31 10.71 -2.50
CA ASN A 64 -13.70 10.33 -2.77
C ASN A 64 -14.65 10.86 -1.70
N LYS A 65 -14.20 10.96 -0.44
CA LYS A 65 -15.00 11.54 0.66
C LYS A 65 -15.48 12.97 0.36
N LYS A 66 -14.65 13.76 -0.32
CA LYS A 66 -14.98 15.14 -0.71
C LYS A 66 -15.76 15.16 -2.03
N ALA A 67 -15.40 14.29 -2.96
CA ALA A 67 -16.01 14.24 -4.29
C ALA A 67 -17.48 13.78 -4.28
N VAL A 68 -17.90 12.97 -3.31
CA VAL A 68 -19.30 12.49 -3.21
C VAL A 68 -20.28 13.51 -2.60
N ILE A 69 -19.81 14.66 -2.10
CA ILE A 69 -20.67 15.62 -1.40
C ILE A 69 -21.50 16.40 -2.44
N GLY A 70 -22.82 16.26 -2.37
CA GLY A 70 -23.77 16.93 -3.29
C GLY A 70 -24.19 16.07 -4.49
N GLU A 71 -23.61 14.88 -4.63
CA GLU A 71 -23.87 13.95 -5.73
C GLU A 71 -24.89 12.87 -5.36
N THR A 72 -25.38 12.12 -6.34
CA THR A 72 -26.31 11.02 -6.09
C THR A 72 -25.60 9.73 -5.66
N ILE A 73 -26.36 8.78 -5.09
CA ILE A 73 -25.81 7.46 -4.72
C ILE A 73 -25.25 6.72 -5.95
N SER A 74 -25.86 6.91 -7.12
CA SER A 74 -25.39 6.33 -8.37
C SER A 74 -24.01 6.86 -8.75
N ASP A 75 -23.76 8.15 -8.55
CA ASP A 75 -22.50 8.81 -8.88
C ASP A 75 -21.34 8.35 -7.97
N ALA A 76 -21.64 7.90 -6.75
CA ALA A 76 -20.63 7.38 -5.83
C ALA A 76 -19.79 6.25 -6.46
N THR A 77 -20.39 5.42 -7.31
CA THR A 77 -19.68 4.32 -8.00
C THR A 77 -18.71 4.82 -9.06
N ILE A 78 -19.11 5.82 -9.85
CA ILE A 78 -18.29 6.42 -10.90
C ILE A 78 -17.16 7.24 -10.28
N ILE A 79 -17.45 7.99 -9.21
CA ILE A 79 -16.45 8.73 -8.43
C ILE A 79 -15.39 7.77 -7.86
N LEU A 80 -15.81 6.62 -7.33
CA LEU A 80 -14.89 5.60 -6.87
C LEU A 80 -14.02 5.04 -8.02
N ALA A 81 -14.64 4.70 -9.14
CA ALA A 81 -13.95 4.15 -10.31
C ALA A 81 -12.95 5.14 -10.94
N ALA A 82 -13.24 6.45 -10.90
CA ALA A 82 -12.38 7.48 -11.45
C ALA A 82 -10.98 7.53 -10.81
N VAL A 83 -10.86 7.05 -9.57
CA VAL A 83 -9.60 6.99 -8.83
C VAL A 83 -8.81 5.70 -9.09
N ASP A 84 -9.39 4.73 -9.80
CA ASP A 84 -8.81 3.39 -10.04
C ASP A 84 -8.25 2.74 -8.75
N PRO A 85 -9.13 2.44 -7.76
CA PRO A 85 -8.70 1.94 -6.47
C PRO A 85 -8.15 0.51 -6.59
N CYS A 86 -6.88 0.33 -6.24
CA CYS A 86 -6.30 -1.00 -6.05
C CYS A 86 -6.35 -1.37 -4.57
N TYR A 87 -7.31 -2.22 -4.18
CA TYR A 87 -7.48 -2.65 -2.79
C TYR A 87 -6.27 -3.41 -2.24
N CYS A 88 -5.62 -4.24 -3.05
CA CYS A 88 -4.37 -4.93 -2.69
C CYS A 88 -3.22 -3.96 -2.33
N CYS A 89 -3.24 -2.75 -2.88
CA CYS A 89 -2.26 -1.70 -2.53
C CYS A 89 -2.62 -0.98 -1.22
N THR A 90 -3.88 -1.08 -0.77
CA THR A 90 -4.40 -0.44 0.44
C THR A 90 -4.45 -1.37 1.65
N GLU A 91 -4.49 -2.68 1.42
CA GLU A 91 -4.55 -3.70 2.46
C GLU A 91 -3.13 -4.13 2.85
N ARG A 92 -2.55 -3.47 3.85
CA ARG A 92 -1.24 -3.86 4.39
C ARG A 92 -1.20 -3.72 5.90
N MET A 93 -1.70 -4.73 6.61
CA MET A 93 -1.50 -4.83 8.06
C MET A 93 -1.24 -6.27 8.47
N ALA A 94 -0.04 -6.50 8.99
CA ALA A 94 0.30 -7.62 9.84
C ALA A 94 0.90 -7.03 11.12
N VAL A 95 0.34 -7.39 12.27
CA VAL A 95 0.90 -7.04 13.57
C VAL A 95 1.87 -8.15 13.92
N VAL A 96 3.13 -7.81 14.19
CA VAL A 96 4.16 -8.75 14.63
C VAL A 96 4.70 -8.31 15.98
N ASP A 97 4.93 -9.27 16.86
CA ASP A 97 5.63 -9.05 18.13
C ASP A 97 7.11 -8.82 17.84
N TYR A 98 7.60 -7.62 18.11
CA TYR A 98 8.97 -7.21 17.81
C TYR A 98 10.03 -8.07 18.53
N LYS A 99 9.74 -8.61 19.72
CA LYS A 99 10.72 -9.35 20.53
C LYS A 99 10.82 -10.82 20.11
N THR A 100 9.72 -11.38 19.63
CA THR A 100 9.60 -12.82 19.32
C THR A 100 9.47 -13.10 17.83
N GLY A 101 9.28 -12.08 16.99
CA GLY A 101 9.01 -12.21 15.56
C GLY A 101 7.64 -12.83 15.23
N LYS A 102 6.81 -13.10 16.25
CA LYS A 102 5.55 -13.82 16.06
C LYS A 102 4.48 -12.91 15.47
N LYS A 103 3.86 -13.34 14.36
CA LYS A 103 2.67 -12.68 13.80
C LYS A 103 1.53 -12.74 14.83
N LEU A 104 1.17 -11.58 15.37
CA LEU A 104 0.12 -11.41 16.37
C LEU A 104 -1.26 -11.32 15.72
N MET A 105 -1.37 -10.62 14.58
CA MET A 105 -2.65 -10.41 13.88
C MET A 105 -2.41 -10.15 12.40
N ASP A 106 -3.38 -10.49 11.57
CA ASP A 106 -3.39 -10.12 10.16
C ASP A 106 -4.64 -9.37 9.73
N GLY A 107 -4.74 -9.08 8.42
CA GLY A 107 -5.86 -8.34 7.86
C GLY A 107 -7.21 -8.95 8.19
N GLU A 108 -7.31 -10.28 8.26
CA GLU A 108 -8.57 -10.98 8.52
C GLU A 108 -8.96 -10.90 10.00
N ASP A 109 -7.98 -11.03 10.90
CA ASP A 109 -8.18 -10.85 12.34
C ASP A 109 -8.69 -9.45 12.68
N LEU A 110 -8.14 -8.44 12.00
CA LEU A 110 -8.53 -7.04 12.17
C LEU A 110 -9.94 -6.76 11.64
N ILE A 111 -10.32 -7.39 10.52
CA ILE A 111 -11.69 -7.30 9.98
C ILE A 111 -12.69 -7.93 10.96
N LYS A 112 -12.39 -9.11 11.50
CA LYS A 112 -13.24 -9.79 12.51
C LYS A 112 -13.43 -8.95 13.76
N LEU A 113 -12.37 -8.34 14.28
CA LEU A 113 -12.46 -7.44 15.44
C LEU A 113 -13.28 -6.18 15.16
N SER A 114 -13.17 -5.63 13.95
CA SER A 114 -13.96 -4.46 13.54
C SER A 114 -15.47 -4.78 13.49
N GLN A 115 -15.83 -5.95 12.94
CA GLN A 115 -17.21 -6.42 12.90
C GLN A 115 -17.78 -6.65 14.30
N GLN A 116 -17.04 -7.35 15.17
CA GLN A 116 -17.44 -7.59 16.57
C GLN A 116 -17.61 -6.29 17.37
N LYS A 117 -16.72 -5.31 17.16
CA LYS A 117 -16.84 -3.99 17.78
C LYS A 117 -18.10 -3.26 17.30
N THR A 118 -18.40 -3.34 16.01
CA THR A 118 -19.59 -2.73 15.41
C THR A 118 -20.87 -3.34 15.97
N GLU A 119 -20.93 -4.66 16.07
CA GLU A 119 -22.06 -5.39 16.66
C GLU A 119 -22.27 -5.02 18.14
N ARG A 120 -21.19 -4.94 18.90
CA ARG A 120 -21.22 -4.50 20.30
C ARG A 120 -21.75 -3.07 20.45
N LEU A 121 -21.40 -2.15 19.54
CA LEU A 121 -21.90 -0.77 19.56
C LEU A 121 -23.36 -0.70 19.12
N ARG A 122 -23.76 -1.48 18.11
CA ARG A 122 -25.16 -1.59 17.66
C ARG A 122 -26.07 -2.04 18.79
N ASN A 123 -25.66 -3.07 19.53
CA ASN A 123 -26.42 -3.60 20.68
C ASN A 123 -26.53 -2.60 21.85
N LYS A 124 -25.64 -1.61 21.93
CA LYS A 124 -25.71 -0.52 22.91
C LYS A 124 -26.61 0.64 22.48
N LEU A 125 -26.82 0.82 21.17
CA LEU A 125 -27.66 1.89 20.61
C LEU A 125 -29.13 1.48 20.45
N VAL A 126 -29.43 0.18 20.49
CA VAL A 126 -30.79 -0.39 20.40
C VAL A 126 -31.42 -0.56 21.81
N ARG A 127 -30.73 -0.12 22.87
CA ARG A 127 -31.29 0.10 24.21
C ARG A 127 -31.51 1.58 24.43
#